data_AF-A0A358A7X3-F1
#
_entry.id   AF-A0A358A7X3-F1
#
_cell.length_a   1.000
_cell.length_b   1.000
_cell.length_c   1.000
_cell.angle_alpha   90.00
_cell.angle_beta   90.00
_cell.angle_gamma   90.00
#
_symmetry.space_group_name_H-M   'P 1'
#
loop_
_entity.id
_entity.type
_entity.pdbx_description
1 polymer ?
#
loop_
_entity_poly.entity_id
_entity_poly.type
_entity_poly.pdbx_seq_one_letter_code
_entity_poly.pdbx_strand_id
1 'polypeptide(L)'
;WELFGLPIVAVMLFATLVAPEAIVRDRRDGMLRLYLSTPLTGPTYLAAKFVAVMTSMAIVVAGPALLFLAANTIQGLGPDGFANWLEVAAKLLLSSGIIVVFFAAVSLGAASVTDRRAFASVAVLAALFGVSIVVNISVDSIGASRTLLVLDPLSVPLETAARIFGDNSDGFTDFDTGEVVPTGLVYGGTALWIAAGFGVLADRYRRIGAV
;
A
#
# COMPACT_ATOMS: atom_id res chain seq x y z
N TRP A 1 13.11 8.28 -8.96
CA TRP A 1 11.65 8.18 -8.75
C TRP A 1 10.89 7.50 -9.88
N GLU A 2 11.33 7.65 -11.14
CA GLU A 2 10.78 6.91 -12.29
C GLU A 2 10.75 5.38 -12.08
N LEU A 3 11.62 4.85 -11.20
CA LEU A 3 11.66 3.44 -10.80
C LEU A 3 10.36 2.91 -10.16
N PHE A 4 9.58 3.74 -9.46
CA PHE A 4 8.33 3.30 -8.82
C PHE A 4 7.10 3.48 -9.72
N GLY A 5 7.21 4.21 -10.84
CA GLY A 5 6.11 4.41 -11.77
C GLY A 5 5.71 3.14 -12.55
N LEU A 6 6.70 2.36 -13.02
CA LEU A 6 6.46 1.10 -13.74
C LEU A 6 5.94 -0.05 -12.84
N PRO A 7 6.44 -0.26 -11.60
CA PRO A 7 5.91 -1.24 -10.68
C PRO A 7 4.47 -0.96 -10.23
N ILE A 8 4.01 0.29 -10.27
CA ILE A 8 2.77 0.63 -9.58
C ILE A 8 1.55 -0.08 -10.15
N VAL A 9 1.48 -0.20 -11.46
CA VAL A 9 0.38 -0.93 -12.14
C VAL A 9 0.41 -2.40 -11.76
N ALA A 10 1.61 -3.01 -11.67
CA ALA A 10 1.77 -4.39 -11.24
C ALA A 10 1.35 -4.58 -9.77
N VAL A 11 1.76 -3.67 -8.89
CA VAL A 11 1.40 -3.69 -7.46
C VAL A 11 -0.10 -3.50 -7.28
N MET A 12 -0.73 -2.60 -8.05
CA MET A 12 -2.17 -2.35 -8.03
C MET A 12 -2.98 -3.56 -8.54
N LEU A 13 -2.56 -4.15 -9.67
CA LEU A 13 -3.19 -5.37 -10.20
C LEU A 13 -3.06 -6.50 -9.19
N PHE A 14 -1.88 -6.66 -8.59
CA PHE A 14 -1.63 -7.67 -7.58
C PHE A 14 -2.47 -7.42 -6.33
N ALA A 15 -2.56 -6.17 -5.84
CA ALA A 15 -3.43 -5.78 -4.72
C ALA A 15 -4.90 -6.13 -4.99
N THR A 16 -5.37 -5.85 -6.20
CA THR A 16 -6.76 -6.04 -6.60
C THR A 16 -7.13 -7.51 -6.79
N LEU A 17 -6.16 -8.36 -7.13
CA LEU A 17 -6.39 -9.79 -7.37
C LEU A 17 -6.09 -10.65 -6.15
N VAL A 18 -4.94 -10.42 -5.49
CA VAL A 18 -4.43 -11.29 -4.43
C VAL A 18 -5.15 -11.08 -3.10
N ALA A 19 -5.44 -9.83 -2.71
CA ALA A 19 -6.10 -9.57 -1.43
C ALA A 19 -7.53 -10.15 -1.37
N PRO A 20 -8.39 -9.99 -2.40
CA PRO A 20 -9.69 -10.66 -2.43
C PRO A 20 -9.60 -12.18 -2.40
N GLU A 21 -8.66 -12.77 -3.13
CA GLU A 21 -8.47 -14.22 -3.12
C GLU A 21 -8.07 -14.76 -1.75
N ALA A 22 -7.21 -14.04 -1.04
CA ALA A 22 -6.68 -14.47 0.26
C ALA A 22 -7.77 -14.59 1.34
N ILE A 23 -8.74 -13.68 1.37
CA ILE A 23 -9.77 -13.60 2.43
C ILE A 23 -11.13 -14.16 1.99
N VAL A 24 -11.56 -13.90 0.75
CA VAL A 24 -12.92 -14.27 0.33
C VAL A 24 -13.05 -15.78 0.17
N ARG A 25 -11.99 -16.46 -0.27
CA ARG A 25 -11.98 -17.91 -0.49
C ARG A 25 -12.31 -18.68 0.79
N ASP A 26 -11.61 -18.39 1.89
CA ASP A 26 -11.79 -19.08 3.18
C ASP A 26 -13.20 -18.87 3.76
N ARG A 27 -13.79 -17.69 3.57
CA ARG A 27 -15.17 -17.40 4.02
C ARG A 27 -16.21 -18.11 3.16
N ARG A 28 -16.03 -18.08 1.84
CA ARG A 28 -16.96 -18.71 0.90
C ARG A 28 -17.01 -20.22 1.05
N ASP A 29 -15.84 -20.84 1.25
CA ASP A 29 -15.72 -22.30 1.34
C ASP A 29 -16.04 -22.82 2.76
N GLY A 30 -16.38 -21.92 3.71
CA GLY A 30 -16.67 -22.27 5.10
C GLY A 30 -15.45 -22.67 5.93
N MET A 31 -14.25 -22.67 5.33
CA MET A 31 -12.99 -23.06 5.97
C MET A 31 -12.61 -22.18 7.17
N LEU A 32 -13.06 -20.92 7.20
CA LEU A 32 -12.83 -20.04 8.35
C LEU A 32 -13.33 -20.66 9.67
N ARG A 33 -14.51 -21.32 9.65
CA ARG A 33 -15.04 -21.98 10.86
C ARG A 33 -14.20 -23.17 11.28
N LEU A 34 -13.64 -23.89 10.32
CA LEU A 34 -12.74 -25.02 10.60
C LEU A 34 -11.43 -24.53 11.21
N TYR A 35 -10.84 -23.45 10.68
CA TYR A 35 -9.63 -22.85 11.25
C TYR A 35 -9.84 -22.39 12.70
N LEU A 36 -10.99 -21.78 12.99
CA LEU A 36 -11.33 -21.32 14.34
C LEU A 36 -11.76 -22.46 15.29
N SER A 37 -11.98 -23.68 14.79
CA SER A 37 -12.23 -24.86 15.63
C SER A 37 -10.94 -25.46 16.23
N THR A 38 -9.78 -25.07 15.68
CA THR A 38 -8.43 -25.34 16.20
C THR A 38 -8.07 -24.25 17.22
N PRO A 39 -7.02 -24.36 18.06
CA PRO A 39 -6.52 -23.28 18.95
C PRO A 39 -6.08 -21.96 18.27
N LEU A 40 -6.53 -21.67 17.05
CA LEU A 40 -6.26 -20.44 16.33
C LEU A 40 -7.28 -19.35 16.72
N THR A 41 -6.79 -18.21 17.20
CA THR A 41 -7.63 -17.04 17.49
C THR A 41 -7.81 -16.19 16.23
N GLY A 42 -8.93 -15.45 16.14
CA GLY A 42 -9.20 -14.54 15.02
C GLY A 42 -8.09 -13.54 14.70
N PRO A 43 -7.49 -12.85 15.70
CA PRO A 43 -6.36 -11.96 15.46
C PRO A 43 -5.15 -12.65 14.84
N THR A 44 -4.81 -13.86 15.31
CA THR A 44 -3.69 -14.64 14.77
C THR A 44 -3.97 -15.10 13.34
N TYR A 45 -5.22 -15.48 13.03
CA TYR A 45 -5.65 -15.78 11.66
C TYR A 45 -5.51 -14.57 10.72
N LEU A 46 -6.00 -13.40 11.14
CA LEU A 46 -5.90 -12.17 10.36
C LEU A 46 -4.45 -11.73 10.16
N ALA A 47 -3.62 -11.82 11.20
CA ALA A 47 -2.19 -11.55 11.12
C ALA A 47 -1.50 -12.48 10.12
N ALA A 48 -1.81 -13.79 10.15
CA ALA A 48 -1.25 -14.75 9.20
C ALA A 48 -1.65 -14.42 7.75
N LYS A 49 -2.92 -14.07 7.51
CA LYS A 49 -3.39 -13.66 6.18
C LYS A 49 -2.75 -12.36 5.71
N PHE A 50 -2.63 -11.38 6.61
CA PHE A 50 -1.94 -10.13 6.31
C PHE A 50 -0.48 -10.39 5.94
N VAL A 51 0.26 -11.17 6.73
CA VAL A 51 1.66 -11.53 6.45
C VAL A 51 1.79 -12.28 5.13
N ALA A 52 0.87 -13.19 4.80
CA ALA A 52 0.89 -13.90 3.51
C ALA A 52 0.75 -12.92 2.32
N VAL A 53 -0.24 -12.01 2.38
CA VAL A 53 -0.45 -11.00 1.32
C VAL A 53 0.72 -10.03 1.26
N MET A 54 1.15 -9.50 2.40
CA MET A 54 2.31 -8.61 2.55
C MET A 54 3.57 -9.25 1.93
N THR A 55 3.87 -10.50 2.27
CA THR A 55 5.07 -11.19 1.75
C THR A 55 5.00 -11.38 0.23
N SER A 56 3.83 -11.77 -0.29
CA SER A 56 3.64 -11.92 -1.73
C SER A 56 3.81 -10.61 -2.50
N MET A 57 3.30 -9.50 -1.95
CA MET A 57 3.47 -8.16 -2.48
C MET A 57 4.91 -7.65 -2.36
N ALA A 58 5.60 -7.99 -1.27
CA ALA A 58 6.98 -7.57 -1.04
C ALA A 58 7.92 -8.06 -2.14
N ILE A 59 7.71 -9.27 -2.68
CA ILE A 59 8.48 -9.77 -3.82
C ILE A 59 8.26 -8.88 -5.06
N VAL A 60 7.02 -8.44 -5.30
CA VAL A 60 6.66 -7.63 -6.47
C VAL A 60 7.14 -6.18 -6.35
N VAL A 61 7.13 -5.61 -5.14
CA VAL A 61 7.58 -4.22 -4.89
C VAL A 61 9.10 -4.16 -4.72
N ALA A 62 9.63 -4.90 -3.75
CA ALA A 62 11.05 -4.83 -3.40
C ALA A 62 11.92 -5.57 -4.41
N GLY A 63 11.42 -6.63 -5.06
CA GLY A 63 12.20 -7.42 -6.02
C GLY A 63 12.77 -6.58 -7.16
N PRO A 64 11.94 -5.91 -7.98
CA PRO A 64 12.42 -5.02 -9.04
C PRO A 64 13.31 -3.89 -8.53
N ALA A 65 12.99 -3.32 -7.37
CA ALA A 65 13.77 -2.23 -6.79
C ALA A 65 15.18 -2.68 -6.37
N LEU A 66 15.31 -3.85 -5.74
CA LEU A 66 16.60 -4.44 -5.38
C LEU A 66 17.39 -4.88 -6.61
N LEU A 67 16.72 -5.44 -7.62
CA LEU A 67 17.35 -5.77 -8.90
C LEU A 67 17.91 -4.52 -9.59
N PHE A 68 17.18 -3.41 -9.53
CA PHE A 68 17.66 -2.14 -10.05
C PHE A 68 18.90 -1.63 -9.30
N LEU A 69 18.91 -1.68 -7.96
CA LEU A 69 20.10 -1.31 -7.19
C LEU A 69 21.30 -2.19 -7.56
N ALA A 70 21.10 -3.51 -7.68
CA ALA A 70 22.14 -4.44 -8.11
C ALA A 70 22.65 -4.12 -9.53
N ALA A 71 21.75 -3.85 -10.47
CA ALA A 71 22.10 -3.51 -11.84
C ALA A 71 22.91 -2.21 -11.95
N ASN A 72 22.57 -1.18 -11.18
CA ASN A 72 23.34 0.08 -11.15
C ASN A 72 24.72 -0.15 -10.52
N THR A 73 24.80 -0.97 -9.47
CA THR A 73 26.06 -1.33 -8.83
C THR A 73 27.01 -2.03 -9.81
N ILE A 74 26.50 -2.98 -10.61
CA ILE A 74 27.29 -3.70 -11.62
C ILE A 74 27.74 -2.77 -12.75
N GLN A 75 26.94 -1.76 -13.12
CA GLN A 75 27.26 -0.80 -14.18
C GLN A 75 28.20 0.34 -13.73
N GLY A 76 28.60 0.39 -12.45
CA GLY A 76 29.39 1.49 -11.90
C GLY A 76 28.60 2.80 -11.76
N LEU A 77 27.27 2.75 -11.85
CA LEU A 77 26.34 3.86 -11.63
C LEU A 77 25.70 3.79 -10.22
N GLY A 78 26.13 2.83 -9.41
CA GLY A 78 25.64 2.63 -8.06
C GLY A 78 26.19 3.65 -7.06
N PRO A 79 25.63 3.72 -5.85
CA PRO A 79 26.12 4.60 -4.79
C PRO A 79 27.61 4.37 -4.48
N ASP A 80 28.35 5.45 -4.28
CA ASP A 80 29.79 5.38 -4.02
C ASP A 80 30.09 4.77 -2.65
N GLY A 81 30.79 3.63 -2.66
CA GLY A 81 31.25 2.95 -1.46
C GLY A 81 30.18 2.11 -0.73
N PHE A 82 30.65 1.17 0.09
CA PHE A 82 29.79 0.19 0.77
C PHE A 82 28.79 0.82 1.74
N ALA A 83 29.18 1.89 2.44
CA ALA A 83 28.31 2.56 3.40
C ALA A 83 27.08 3.19 2.73
N ASN A 84 27.30 3.95 1.64
CA ASN A 84 26.21 4.58 0.89
C ASN A 84 25.33 3.54 0.19
N TRP A 85 25.94 2.46 -0.32
CA TRP A 85 25.19 1.34 -0.88
C TRP A 85 24.22 0.73 0.14
N LEU A 86 24.72 0.49 1.37
CA LEU A 86 23.91 -0.06 2.46
C LEU A 86 22.80 0.91 2.89
N GLU A 87 23.07 2.21 2.92
CA GLU A 87 22.08 3.24 3.22
C GLU A 87 20.95 3.24 2.18
N VAL A 88 21.29 3.22 0.89
CA VAL A 88 20.30 3.18 -0.20
C VAL A 88 19.51 1.88 -0.16
N ALA A 89 20.16 0.75 0.09
CA ALA A 89 19.49 -0.54 0.26
C ALA A 89 18.49 -0.51 1.43
N ALA A 90 18.88 0.07 2.57
CA ALA A 90 18.01 0.20 3.74
C ALA A 90 16.80 1.12 3.47
N LYS A 91 17.03 2.29 2.84
CA LYS A 91 15.96 3.22 2.44
C LYS A 91 14.99 2.57 1.45
N LEU A 92 15.50 1.77 0.51
CA LEU A 92 14.71 1.06 -0.49
C LEU A 92 13.85 -0.03 0.14
N LEU A 93 14.41 -0.82 1.07
CA LEU A 93 13.67 -1.82 1.83
C LEU A 93 12.60 -1.19 2.72
N LEU A 94 12.94 -0.11 3.42
CA LEU A 94 12.00 0.63 4.27
C LEU A 94 10.83 1.19 3.44
N SER A 95 11.13 1.86 2.34
CA SER A 95 10.12 2.43 1.43
C SER A 95 9.22 1.35 0.82
N SER A 96 9.82 0.26 0.35
CA SER A 96 9.07 -0.89 -0.17
C SER A 96 8.18 -1.50 0.91
N GLY A 97 8.69 -1.65 2.14
CA GLY A 97 7.93 -2.15 3.27
C GLY A 97 6.70 -1.31 3.59
N ILE A 98 6.84 0.02 3.59
CA ILE A 98 5.72 0.95 3.83
C ILE A 98 4.67 0.82 2.73
N ILE A 99 5.09 0.83 1.46
CA ILE A 99 4.19 0.67 0.32
C ILE A 99 3.42 -0.65 0.41
N VAL A 100 4.12 -1.74 0.71
CA VAL A 100 3.52 -3.08 0.81
C VAL A 100 2.53 -3.16 1.98
N VAL A 101 2.90 -2.65 3.16
CA VAL A 101 2.01 -2.63 4.33
C VAL A 101 0.76 -1.81 4.05
N PHE A 102 0.92 -0.66 3.39
CA PHE A 102 -0.17 0.21 2.98
C PHE A 102 -1.15 -0.52 2.05
N PHE A 103 -0.66 -1.01 0.91
CA PHE A 103 -1.52 -1.66 -0.08
C PHE A 103 -2.13 -2.94 0.47
N ALA A 104 -1.40 -3.72 1.28
CA ALA A 104 -1.95 -4.87 1.97
C ALA A 104 -3.09 -4.46 2.91
N ALA A 105 -2.90 -3.47 3.80
CA ALA A 105 -3.91 -3.07 4.77
C ALA A 105 -5.20 -2.56 4.08
N VAL A 106 -5.05 -1.67 3.10
CA VAL A 106 -6.19 -1.07 2.39
C VAL A 106 -6.93 -2.10 1.55
N SER A 107 -6.22 -2.94 0.79
CA SER A 107 -6.85 -3.96 -0.06
C SER A 107 -7.53 -5.06 0.75
N LEU A 108 -6.91 -5.51 1.85
CA LEU A 108 -7.51 -6.52 2.74
C LEU A 108 -8.74 -5.97 3.45
N GLY A 109 -8.67 -4.72 3.92
CA GLY A 109 -9.80 -4.00 4.51
C GLY A 109 -10.96 -3.87 3.53
N ALA A 110 -10.71 -3.34 2.33
CA ALA A 110 -11.74 -3.19 1.30
C ALA A 110 -12.35 -4.54 0.85
N ALA A 111 -11.51 -5.57 0.66
CA ALA A 111 -11.96 -6.90 0.28
C ALA A 111 -12.83 -7.58 1.37
N SER A 112 -12.63 -7.23 2.64
CA SER A 112 -13.39 -7.82 3.76
C SER A 112 -14.88 -7.45 3.73
N VAL A 113 -15.23 -6.31 3.12
CA VAL A 113 -16.59 -5.74 3.12
C VAL A 113 -17.62 -6.66 2.46
N THR A 114 -17.19 -7.51 1.52
CA THR A 114 -18.08 -8.41 0.78
C THR A 114 -17.58 -9.84 0.79
N ASP A 115 -18.51 -10.80 0.72
CA ASP A 115 -18.22 -12.24 0.72
C ASP A 115 -18.14 -12.81 -0.71
N ARG A 116 -18.32 -11.98 -1.74
CA ARG A 116 -18.26 -12.38 -3.16
C ARG A 116 -16.98 -11.86 -3.82
N ARG A 117 -16.17 -12.76 -4.39
CA ARG A 117 -14.84 -12.45 -4.95
C ARG A 117 -14.86 -11.30 -5.96
N ALA A 118 -15.77 -11.34 -6.93
CA ALA A 118 -15.88 -10.29 -7.95
C ALA A 118 -16.17 -8.91 -7.34
N PHE A 119 -17.09 -8.85 -6.37
CA PHE A 119 -17.42 -7.61 -5.67
C PHE A 119 -16.28 -7.14 -4.76
N ALA A 120 -15.49 -8.06 -4.20
CA ALA A 120 -14.34 -7.70 -3.37
C ALA A 120 -13.24 -7.04 -4.19
N SER A 121 -12.94 -7.55 -5.39
CA SER A 121 -12.02 -6.88 -6.32
C SER A 121 -12.52 -5.49 -6.72
N VAL A 122 -13.82 -5.34 -6.99
CA VAL A 122 -14.42 -4.02 -7.28
C VAL A 122 -14.31 -3.08 -6.06
N ALA A 123 -14.50 -3.59 -4.84
CA ALA A 123 -14.34 -2.79 -3.63
C ALA A 123 -12.89 -2.29 -3.45
N VAL A 124 -11.89 -3.14 -3.72
CA VAL A 124 -10.47 -2.74 -3.71
C VAL A 124 -10.21 -1.68 -4.78
N LEU A 125 -10.71 -1.87 -6.00
CA LEU A 125 -10.58 -0.88 -7.08
C LEU A 125 -11.24 0.45 -6.71
N ALA A 126 -12.45 0.42 -6.18
CA ALA A 126 -13.16 1.63 -5.77
C ALA A 126 -12.43 2.36 -4.64
N ALA A 127 -11.89 1.63 -3.67
CA ALA A 127 -11.11 2.21 -2.57
C ALA A 127 -9.82 2.87 -3.05
N LEU A 128 -9.13 2.28 -4.02
CA LEU A 128 -7.87 2.80 -4.55
C LEU A 128 -8.10 3.85 -5.65
N PHE A 129 -8.66 3.45 -6.78
CA PHE A 129 -8.88 4.33 -7.94
C PHE A 129 -10.02 5.31 -7.74
N GLY A 130 -11.15 4.86 -7.19
CA GLY A 130 -12.32 5.72 -7.02
C GLY A 130 -12.00 6.93 -6.15
N VAL A 131 -11.33 6.71 -5.02
CA VAL A 131 -10.89 7.80 -4.13
C VAL A 131 -9.81 8.65 -4.79
N SER A 132 -8.80 8.03 -5.40
CA SER A 132 -7.72 8.76 -6.09
C SER A 132 -8.25 9.69 -7.18
N ILE A 133 -9.16 9.23 -8.03
CA ILE A 133 -9.76 10.03 -9.11
C ILE A 133 -10.49 11.24 -8.54
N VAL A 134 -11.32 11.05 -7.50
CA VAL A 134 -12.07 12.15 -6.88
C VAL A 134 -11.13 13.19 -6.26
N VAL A 135 -10.08 12.74 -5.58
CA VAL A 135 -9.09 13.62 -4.96
C VAL A 135 -8.34 14.42 -6.02
N ASN A 136 -7.80 13.76 -7.05
CA ASN A 136 -7.02 14.43 -8.11
C ASN A 136 -7.88 15.41 -8.91
N ILE A 137 -9.13 15.06 -9.27
CA ILE A 137 -10.06 16.01 -9.91
C ILE A 137 -10.32 17.23 -9.01
N SER A 138 -10.48 17.01 -7.70
CA SER A 138 -10.73 18.11 -6.76
C SER A 138 -9.55 19.09 -6.70
N VAL A 139 -8.32 18.58 -6.70
CA VAL A 139 -7.11 19.40 -6.67
C VAL A 139 -6.89 20.09 -8.01
N ASP A 140 -6.85 19.33 -9.11
CA ASP A 140 -6.43 19.84 -10.41
C ASP A 140 -7.53 20.62 -11.16
N SER A 141 -8.79 20.21 -11.02
CA SER A 141 -9.91 20.80 -11.79
C SER A 141 -10.72 21.82 -10.98
N ILE A 142 -10.84 21.61 -9.66
CA ILE A 142 -11.65 22.48 -8.78
C ILE A 142 -10.77 23.47 -8.00
N GLY A 143 -9.44 23.31 -8.04
CA GLY A 143 -8.51 24.19 -7.34
C GLY A 143 -8.54 24.01 -5.82
N ALA A 144 -8.89 22.81 -5.33
CA ALA A 144 -8.80 22.49 -3.91
C ALA A 144 -7.34 22.47 -3.45
N SER A 145 -7.12 22.65 -2.15
CA SER A 145 -5.78 22.60 -1.56
C SER A 145 -5.06 21.29 -1.87
N ARG A 146 -3.77 21.37 -2.26
CA ARG A 146 -2.90 20.19 -2.47
C ARG A 146 -2.75 19.32 -1.24
N THR A 147 -3.03 19.84 -0.04
CA THR A 147 -3.09 19.01 1.18
C THR A 147 -4.11 17.89 1.08
N LEU A 148 -5.11 18.01 0.19
CA LEU A 148 -6.11 16.98 -0.05
C LEU A 148 -5.53 15.74 -0.75
N LEU A 149 -4.38 15.87 -1.42
CA LEU A 149 -3.63 14.73 -1.98
C LEU A 149 -3.22 13.71 -0.91
N VAL A 150 -3.17 14.10 0.37
CA VAL A 150 -2.96 13.17 1.51
C VAL A 150 -4.08 12.12 1.63
N LEU A 151 -5.24 12.36 1.00
CA LEU A 151 -6.34 11.41 0.90
C LEU A 151 -6.27 10.54 -0.37
N ASP A 152 -5.33 10.79 -1.29
CA ASP A 152 -5.16 9.94 -2.46
C ASP A 152 -4.40 8.66 -2.10
N PRO A 153 -5.06 7.49 -2.06
CA PRO A 153 -4.42 6.26 -1.62
C PRO A 153 -3.40 5.71 -2.63
N LEU A 154 -3.37 6.21 -3.86
CA LEU A 154 -2.41 5.76 -4.87
C LEU A 154 -1.09 6.53 -4.79
N SER A 155 -1.14 7.84 -4.53
CA SER A 155 0.06 8.69 -4.55
C SER A 155 0.72 8.84 -3.18
N VAL A 156 -0.04 8.85 -2.09
CA VAL A 156 0.47 9.05 -0.72
C VAL A 156 1.54 8.05 -0.26
N PRO A 157 1.41 6.73 -0.47
CA PRO A 157 2.46 5.79 -0.08
C PRO A 157 3.74 5.96 -0.91
N LEU A 158 3.63 6.40 -2.17
CA LEU A 158 4.78 6.70 -3.02
C LEU A 158 5.48 7.98 -2.57
N GLU A 159 4.70 9.01 -2.22
CA GLU A 159 5.23 10.27 -1.74
C GLU A 159 5.95 10.06 -0.40
N THR A 160 5.42 9.20 0.47
CA THR A 160 6.13 8.77 1.69
C THR A 160 7.48 8.13 1.35
N ALA A 161 7.53 7.26 0.34
CA ALA A 161 8.79 6.69 -0.14
C ALA A 161 9.73 7.78 -0.72
N ALA A 162 9.22 8.75 -1.48
CA ALA A 162 9.98 9.89 -1.99
C ALA A 162 10.70 10.65 -0.87
N ARG A 163 9.94 10.98 0.18
CA ARG A 163 10.44 11.76 1.32
C ARG A 163 11.47 11.03 2.16
N ILE A 164 11.46 9.69 2.20
CA ILE A 164 12.48 8.88 2.90
C ILE A 164 13.87 9.07 2.26
N PHE A 165 13.91 9.33 0.96
CA PHE A 165 15.13 9.62 0.23
C PHE A 165 15.45 11.11 0.19
N GLY A 166 14.63 11.95 0.82
CA GLY A 166 14.81 13.40 0.87
C GLY A 166 14.28 14.14 -0.36
N ASP A 167 13.43 13.49 -1.16
CA ASP A 167 12.82 14.09 -2.35
C ASP A 167 11.33 14.37 -2.12
N ASN A 168 10.76 15.32 -2.86
CA ASN A 168 9.32 15.58 -2.89
C ASN A 168 8.83 15.43 -4.32
N SER A 169 7.74 14.71 -4.54
CA SER A 169 7.22 14.60 -5.90
C SER A 169 6.56 15.90 -6.37
N ASP A 170 6.60 16.08 -7.68
CA ASP A 170 5.94 17.16 -8.40
C ASP A 170 4.44 17.27 -8.08
N GLY A 171 3.78 16.14 -7.79
CA GLY A 171 2.36 16.14 -7.43
C GLY A 171 2.08 16.88 -6.10
N PHE A 172 2.97 16.71 -5.11
CA PHE A 172 2.82 17.27 -3.77
C PHE A 172 3.51 18.64 -3.60
N THR A 173 3.98 19.22 -4.70
CA THR A 173 4.61 20.53 -4.75
C THR A 173 3.80 21.45 -5.65
N ASP A 174 3.48 22.64 -5.17
CA ASP A 174 2.88 23.68 -6.00
C ASP A 174 3.95 24.40 -6.82
N PHE A 175 3.86 24.32 -8.14
CA PHE A 175 4.84 24.94 -9.03
C PHE A 175 4.75 26.46 -9.06
N ASP A 176 3.58 27.04 -8.83
CA ASP A 176 3.38 28.49 -8.91
C ASP A 176 3.81 29.18 -7.61
N THR A 177 3.56 28.55 -6.46
CA THR A 177 3.87 29.12 -5.13
C THR A 177 5.13 28.54 -4.48
N GLY A 178 5.63 27.39 -4.97
CA GLY A 178 6.70 26.63 -4.34
C GLY A 178 6.28 25.95 -3.03
N GLU A 179 4.99 25.95 -2.71
CA GLU A 179 4.47 25.38 -1.48
C GLU A 179 4.46 23.85 -1.56
N VAL A 180 5.13 23.19 -0.62
CA VAL A 180 5.19 21.73 -0.53
C VAL A 180 4.24 21.27 0.57
N VAL A 181 3.42 20.26 0.28
CA VAL A 181 2.57 19.64 1.30
C VAL A 181 3.45 19.18 2.49
N PRO A 182 3.14 19.56 3.74
CA PRO A 182 3.98 19.22 4.89
C PRO A 182 4.25 17.71 5.07
N THR A 183 5.50 17.34 5.38
CA THR A 183 5.92 15.93 5.58
C THR A 183 5.17 15.22 6.69
N GLY A 184 4.86 15.94 7.77
CA GLY A 184 4.02 15.39 8.84
C GLY A 184 2.63 14.97 8.36
N LEU A 185 2.04 15.69 7.40
CA LEU A 185 0.72 15.34 6.86
C LEU A 185 0.79 14.11 5.96
N VAL A 186 1.81 13.99 5.10
CA VAL A 186 1.95 12.81 4.23
C VAL A 186 2.16 11.52 5.04
N TYR A 187 3.05 11.57 6.05
CA TYR A 187 3.25 10.42 6.94
C TYR A 187 1.99 10.14 7.78
N GLY A 188 1.31 11.18 8.25
CA GLY A 188 0.03 11.08 8.95
C GLY A 188 -1.07 10.44 8.09
N GLY A 189 -1.20 10.83 6.83
CA GLY A 189 -2.15 10.25 5.89
C GLY A 189 -1.86 8.78 5.56
N THR A 190 -0.59 8.45 5.35
CA THR A 190 -0.17 7.06 5.14
C THR A 190 -0.54 6.18 6.34
N ALA A 191 -0.22 6.65 7.55
CA ALA A 191 -0.58 5.96 8.78
C ALA A 191 -2.09 5.86 8.98
N LEU A 192 -2.85 6.90 8.64
CA LEU A 192 -4.31 6.94 8.73
C LEU A 192 -4.96 5.91 7.80
N TRP A 193 -4.49 5.81 6.55
CA TRP A 193 -4.96 4.79 5.61
C TRP A 193 -4.67 3.36 6.06
N ILE A 194 -3.46 3.12 6.58
CA ILE A 194 -3.10 1.81 7.17
C ILE A 194 -4.04 1.48 8.33
N ALA A 195 -4.24 2.43 9.26
CA ALA A 195 -5.13 2.26 10.40
C ALA A 195 -6.58 2.05 9.96
N ALA A 196 -7.06 2.77 8.93
CA ALA A 196 -8.39 2.60 8.37
C ALA A 196 -8.57 1.21 7.75
N GLY A 197 -7.60 0.72 6.96
CA GLY A 197 -7.62 -0.62 6.38
C GLY A 197 -7.72 -1.72 7.44
N PHE A 198 -6.88 -1.66 8.48
CA PHE A 198 -6.95 -2.58 9.61
C PHE A 198 -8.23 -2.43 10.43
N GLY A 199 -8.72 -1.20 10.62
CA GLY A 199 -9.94 -0.92 11.37
C GLY A 199 -11.18 -1.53 10.69
N VAL A 200 -11.30 -1.38 9.37
CA VAL A 200 -12.38 -2.00 8.59
C VAL A 200 -12.31 -3.53 8.67
N LEU A 201 -11.11 -4.10 8.53
CA LEU A 201 -10.90 -5.53 8.63
C LEU A 201 -11.29 -6.07 10.01
N ALA A 202 -10.85 -5.41 11.08
CA ALA A 202 -11.13 -5.80 12.46
C ALA A 202 -12.62 -5.69 12.80
N ASP A 203 -13.29 -4.58 12.43
CA ASP A 203 -14.73 -4.41 12.65
C ASP A 203 -15.54 -5.51 11.95
N ARG A 204 -15.20 -5.82 10.70
CA ARG A 204 -15.89 -6.87 9.95
C ARG A 204 -15.77 -8.23 10.62
N TYR A 205 -14.57 -8.61 11.08
CA TYR A 205 -14.34 -9.92 11.69
C TYR A 205 -14.93 -10.04 13.11
N ARG A 206 -14.98 -8.94 13.87
CA ARG A 206 -15.71 -8.87 15.14
C ARG A 206 -17.21 -9.13 14.94
N ARG A 207 -17.81 -8.53 13.91
CA ARG A 207 -19.25 -8.73 13.61
C ARG A 207 -19.59 -10.17 13.20
N ILE A 208 -18.64 -10.92 12.67
CA ILE A 208 -18.81 -12.33 12.28
C ILE A 208 -18.63 -13.27 13.49
N GLY A 209 -18.26 -12.74 14.66
CA GLY A 209 -18.00 -13.52 15.88
C GLY A 209 -16.68 -14.29 15.83
N ALA A 210 -15.74 -13.86 14.97
CA ALA A 210 -14.42 -14.45 14.82
C ALA A 210 -13.36 -13.82 15.74
N VAL A 211 -13.65 -12.66 16.34
CA VAL A 211 -12.78 -11.87 17.23
C VAL A 211 -13.59 -11.37 18.41
#